data_AF-A0A6V7C3K5-F1
#
_entry.id   AF-A0A6V7C3K5-F1
#
_cell.length_a   1.000
_cell.length_b   1.000
_cell.length_c   1.000
_cell.angle_alpha   90.00
_cell.angle_beta   90.00
_cell.angle_gamma   90.00
#
_symmetry.space_group_name_H-M   'P 1'
#
loop_
_entity.id
_entity.type
_entity.pdbx_description
1 polymer ?
#
loop_
_entity_poly.entity_id
_entity_poly.type
_entity_poly.pdbx_seq_one_letter_code
_entity_poly.pdbx_strand_id
1 'polypeptide(L)'
;MIAILEKFNGSSLISYRFDQASTGGSTYSWSELAKLDGTKTQVMNILLQPEQVESIKAAYASLKESVYAGLVMQTRLKGYLDGVNIQFVDGGLKFDYSALDAMLESKRSSQLNEAFGDIVDLHTYGKSFLEGSGWKFGEILDAWIVDAVSSAAGLNAMAAANIRIVNGTFAGTVSDDLVWGGTGNDVVTGGAGADLIGGGYGNDVLNGGDGSDQLFGGMGDDSLDGGDGNDLLLGGDGNDSLSGGSGTDRLDGGAGDDVLSVNPQARDSVLIGGTGNDTLNGSWYSDTYLFNKGDGHDTVLETSTYSGAVDKVVFGEGIAASDVRVLRQGLDVVLDLGNGTDSVRLKDWLSGASENDSAGIEQLVFADGTIWTPETLRAMGLTTLGTDAADTLTGWNGNDLLLGGDGNDSLSGGSGTDRLDGGAGDDVLSVNPQARDSVFIGGTGNDTLNGSWYSDTYVFNKGDGHDTVVETSSYSGAVDRVSFGSGINLDDTVFTRSGNDLFVTLKGSQDQLAVASWFASDASQVEYLDFNDRSVAASEVSSLIDAMAVANASSGSFVASRETQETKLMLASSAI
;
A
#
# COMPACT_ATOMS: atom_id res chain seq x y z
N MET A 1 -31.79 41.29 14.59
CA MET A 1 -30.93 40.63 15.61
C MET A 1 -31.30 39.16 15.74
N ILE A 2 -32.53 38.81 16.15
CA ILE A 2 -32.99 37.40 16.25
C ILE A 2 -32.87 36.66 14.91
N ALA A 3 -33.34 37.24 13.80
CA ALA A 3 -33.22 36.62 12.46
C ALA A 3 -31.79 36.40 11.95
N ILE A 4 -30.80 37.10 12.52
CA ILE A 4 -29.37 36.84 12.22
C ILE A 4 -28.94 35.62 13.03
N LEU A 5 -29.23 35.60 14.33
CA LEU A 5 -28.91 34.49 15.23
C LEU A 5 -29.60 33.17 14.83
N GLU A 6 -30.84 33.21 14.32
CA GLU A 6 -31.55 32.03 13.78
C GLU A 6 -30.83 31.41 12.57
N LYS A 7 -30.20 32.24 11.71
CA LYS A 7 -29.41 31.75 10.58
C LYS A 7 -28.13 31.05 11.03
N PHE A 8 -27.52 31.52 12.11
CA PHE A 8 -26.31 30.89 12.68
C PHE A 8 -26.63 29.61 13.46
N ASN A 9 -27.81 29.50 14.10
CA ASN A 9 -28.20 28.33 14.88
C ASN A 9 -28.87 27.20 14.07
N GLY A 10 -29.03 27.36 12.75
CA GLY A 10 -29.68 26.36 11.88
C GLY A 10 -31.15 26.04 12.20
N SER A 11 -31.80 26.79 13.09
CA SER A 11 -33.16 26.52 13.59
C SER A 11 -33.92 27.81 13.89
N SER A 12 -35.23 27.80 13.59
CA SER A 12 -36.12 28.97 13.77
C SER A 12 -36.53 29.10 15.24
N LEU A 13 -36.17 30.20 15.90
CA LEU A 13 -36.57 30.52 17.28
C LEU A 13 -38.05 30.91 17.35
N ILE A 14 -38.60 31.43 16.24
CA ILE A 14 -40.01 31.77 16.08
C ILE A 14 -40.59 30.97 14.91
N SER A 15 -41.65 30.21 15.17
CA SER A 15 -42.43 29.56 14.11
C SER A 15 -43.65 30.41 13.75
N TYR A 16 -43.87 30.62 12.45
CA TYR A 16 -45.04 31.34 11.94
C TYR A 16 -46.02 30.35 11.31
N ARG A 17 -47.23 30.22 11.87
CA ARG A 17 -48.34 29.50 11.24
C ARG A 17 -49.62 30.32 11.33
N PHE A 18 -50.31 30.51 10.21
CA PHE A 18 -51.61 31.19 10.12
C PHE A 18 -51.67 32.54 10.88
N ASP A 19 -50.76 33.46 10.54
CA ASP A 19 -50.64 34.79 11.17
C ASP A 19 -50.41 34.80 12.70
N GLN A 20 -50.00 33.66 13.27
CA GLN A 20 -49.59 33.54 14.67
C GLN A 20 -48.11 33.16 14.76
N ALA A 21 -47.36 33.94 15.55
CA ALA A 21 -46.00 33.64 15.94
C ALA A 21 -46.02 32.80 17.21
N SER A 22 -45.39 31.62 17.19
CA SER A 22 -45.27 30.73 18.35
C SER A 22 -43.81 30.43 18.64
N THR A 23 -43.43 30.60 19.91
CA THR A 23 -42.11 30.27 20.46
C THR A 23 -42.12 28.92 21.20
N GLY A 24 -43.09 28.04 20.93
CA GLY A 24 -43.15 26.71 21.55
C GLY A 24 -43.71 26.67 22.98
N GLY A 25 -44.12 27.80 23.55
CA GLY A 25 -44.81 27.89 24.85
C GLY A 25 -45.90 28.99 24.87
N SER A 26 -46.98 28.77 25.61
CA SER A 26 -48.23 29.56 25.58
C SER A 26 -48.19 30.93 26.28
N THR A 27 -47.03 31.49 26.60
CA THR A 27 -46.91 32.69 27.47
C THR A 27 -46.24 33.87 26.77
N TYR A 28 -47.07 34.75 26.21
CA TYR A 28 -46.71 36.13 25.87
C TYR A 28 -47.65 37.07 26.64
N SER A 29 -47.16 38.26 26.97
CA SER A 29 -47.96 39.30 27.62
C SER A 29 -47.87 40.60 26.84
N TRP A 30 -48.95 41.36 26.78
CA TRP A 30 -48.96 42.68 26.16
C TRP A 30 -48.86 43.76 27.23
N SER A 31 -48.01 44.75 26.98
CA SER A 31 -47.83 45.91 27.85
C SER A 31 -47.83 47.21 27.03
N GLU A 32 -48.35 48.29 27.60
CA GLU A 32 -48.28 49.61 26.98
C GLU A 32 -46.92 50.25 27.29
N LEU A 33 -46.14 50.54 26.26
CA LEU A 33 -44.92 51.34 26.36
C LEU A 33 -45.23 52.77 25.94
N ALA A 34 -45.08 53.72 26.87
CA ALA A 34 -45.13 55.14 26.56
C ALA A 34 -43.79 55.56 25.94
N LYS A 35 -43.82 56.06 24.70
CA LYS A 35 -42.66 56.65 24.03
C LYS A 35 -42.41 58.05 24.57
N LEU A 36 -41.17 58.55 24.40
CA LEU A 36 -40.78 59.90 24.86
C LEU A 36 -41.60 61.03 24.22
N ASP A 37 -42.25 60.78 23.08
CA ASP A 37 -43.15 61.72 22.41
C ASP A 37 -44.59 61.71 22.96
N GLY A 38 -44.86 60.94 24.03
CA GLY A 38 -46.18 60.82 24.67
C GLY A 38 -47.14 59.85 23.97
N THR A 39 -46.75 59.25 22.84
CA THR A 39 -47.56 58.21 22.19
C THR A 39 -47.37 56.87 22.91
N LYS A 40 -48.44 56.07 22.96
CA LYS A 40 -48.40 54.73 23.55
C LYS A 40 -48.37 53.67 22.45
N THR A 41 -47.50 52.69 22.60
CA THR A 41 -47.46 51.51 21.72
C THR A 41 -47.66 50.25 22.54
N GLN A 42 -48.44 49.31 22.02
CA GLN A 42 -48.52 47.96 22.57
C GLN A 42 -47.20 47.23 22.27
N VAL A 43 -46.59 46.64 23.29
CA VAL A 43 -45.38 45.84 23.19
C VAL A 43 -45.68 44.45 23.71
N MET A 44 -45.40 43.44 22.90
CA MET A 44 -45.50 42.04 23.27
C MET A 44 -44.21 41.61 23.96
N ASN A 45 -44.31 41.25 25.24
CA ASN A 45 -43.24 40.63 26.00
C ASN A 45 -43.37 39.11 25.83
N ILE A 46 -42.34 38.51 25.26
CA ILE A 46 -42.24 37.06 25.05
C ILE A 46 -41.30 36.50 26.11
N LEU A 47 -41.74 35.47 26.83
CA LEU A 47 -40.87 34.73 27.75
C LEU A 47 -40.26 33.55 27.00
N LEU A 48 -38.93 33.54 26.88
CA LEU A 48 -38.19 32.45 26.25
C LEU A 48 -38.04 31.29 27.24
N GLN A 49 -38.24 30.06 26.76
CA GLN A 49 -37.93 28.87 27.54
C GLN A 49 -36.40 28.72 27.70
N PRO A 50 -35.91 28.04 28.75
CA PRO A 50 -34.47 27.85 28.97
C PRO A 50 -33.72 27.34 27.74
N GLU A 51 -34.29 26.40 26.99
CA GLU A 51 -33.69 25.82 25.78
C GLU A 51 -33.50 26.85 24.67
N GLN A 52 -34.41 27.82 24.55
CA GLN A 52 -34.32 28.91 23.58
C GLN A 52 -33.29 29.96 24.00
N VAL A 53 -33.16 30.19 25.30
CA VAL A 53 -32.11 31.07 25.85
C VAL A 53 -30.74 30.47 25.59
N GLU A 54 -30.56 29.18 25.81
CA GLU A 54 -29.31 28.47 25.50
C GLU A 54 -29.02 28.46 23.99
N SER A 55 -30.02 28.20 23.14
CA SER A 55 -29.90 28.32 21.68
C SER A 55 -29.46 29.72 21.22
N ILE A 56 -30.00 30.80 21.81
CA ILE A 56 -29.60 32.18 21.48
C ILE A 56 -28.17 32.47 21.96
N LYS A 57 -27.78 31.98 23.13
CA LYS A 57 -26.41 32.12 23.65
C LYS A 57 -25.42 31.41 22.75
N ALA A 58 -25.73 30.19 22.31
CA ALA A 58 -24.92 29.43 21.37
C ALA A 58 -24.77 30.19 20.05
N ALA A 59 -25.87 30.65 19.45
CA ALA A 59 -25.84 31.42 18.21
C ALA A 59 -25.00 32.72 18.30
N TYR A 60 -25.06 33.39 19.46
CA TYR A 60 -24.26 34.58 19.71
C TYR A 60 -22.78 34.24 19.88
N ALA A 61 -22.45 33.14 20.54
CA ALA A 61 -21.09 32.65 20.67
C ALA A 61 -20.49 32.34 19.28
N SER A 62 -21.19 31.57 18.43
CA SER A 62 -20.73 31.26 17.07
C SER A 62 -20.59 32.50 16.19
N LEU A 63 -21.50 33.47 16.29
CA LEU A 63 -21.35 34.73 15.56
C LEU A 63 -20.14 35.53 16.04
N LYS A 64 -19.95 35.61 17.37
CA LYS A 64 -18.80 36.32 17.96
C LYS A 64 -17.49 35.68 17.50
N GLU A 65 -17.43 34.36 17.51
CA GLU A 65 -16.28 33.59 17.06
C GLU A 65 -16.03 33.76 15.56
N SER A 66 -17.04 33.65 14.71
CA SER A 66 -16.91 33.87 13.27
C SER A 66 -16.41 35.28 12.93
N VAL A 67 -16.92 36.31 13.61
CA VAL A 67 -16.45 37.69 13.46
C VAL A 67 -15.02 37.84 13.97
N TYR A 68 -14.69 37.22 15.10
CA TYR A 68 -13.34 37.25 15.68
C TYR A 68 -12.32 36.57 14.76
N ALA A 69 -12.60 35.36 14.29
CA ALA A 69 -11.78 34.61 13.33
C ALA A 69 -11.50 35.46 12.08
N GLY A 70 -12.53 36.05 11.47
CA GLY A 70 -12.37 36.90 10.30
C GLY A 70 -11.51 38.15 10.55
N LEU A 71 -11.67 38.80 11.71
CA LEU A 71 -10.88 39.97 12.07
C LEU A 71 -9.43 39.61 12.38
N VAL A 72 -9.20 38.56 13.17
CA VAL A 72 -7.87 38.10 13.58
C VAL A 72 -7.06 37.66 12.36
N MET A 73 -7.67 36.89 11.45
CA MET A 73 -7.05 36.48 10.20
C MET A 73 -6.65 37.66 9.31
N GLN A 74 -7.47 38.72 9.26
CA GLN A 74 -7.19 39.90 8.40
C GLN A 74 -6.22 40.91 9.00
N THR A 75 -6.05 40.93 10.32
CA THR A 75 -5.31 41.99 11.02
C THR A 75 -4.03 41.49 11.67
N ARG A 76 -4.10 40.43 12.46
CA ARG A 76 -3.00 39.93 13.29
C ARG A 76 -2.28 38.78 12.59
N LEU A 77 -3.02 37.81 12.05
CA LEU A 77 -2.41 36.60 11.49
C LEU A 77 -2.01 36.75 10.02
N LYS A 78 -2.55 37.75 9.32
CA LYS A 78 -2.30 37.97 7.89
C LYS A 78 -0.80 37.99 7.55
N GLY A 79 0.00 38.64 8.39
CA GLY A 79 1.45 38.74 8.16
C GLY A 79 2.14 37.37 8.13
N TYR A 80 1.77 36.46 9.03
CA TYR A 80 2.32 35.10 9.06
C TYR A 80 1.89 34.32 7.81
N LEU A 81 0.61 34.39 7.44
CA LEU A 81 0.06 33.68 6.28
C LEU A 81 0.63 34.19 4.95
N ASP A 82 0.84 35.50 4.82
CA ASP A 82 1.53 36.10 3.67
C ASP A 82 3.01 35.62 3.58
N GLY A 83 3.57 35.12 4.68
CA GLY A 83 4.90 34.53 4.75
C GLY A 83 4.99 33.10 4.22
N VAL A 84 3.86 32.40 4.03
CA VAL A 84 3.85 31.07 3.43
C VAL A 84 4.00 31.20 1.92
N ASN A 85 5.16 30.79 1.41
CA ASN A 85 5.44 30.82 -0.02
C ASN A 85 5.09 29.49 -0.67
N ILE A 86 4.63 29.54 -1.92
CA ILE A 86 4.41 28.34 -2.74
C ILE A 86 5.52 28.27 -3.77
N GLN A 87 6.22 27.15 -3.78
CA GLN A 87 7.30 26.84 -4.71
C GLN A 87 6.89 25.67 -5.59
N PHE A 88 7.37 25.65 -6.84
CA PHE A 88 7.23 24.49 -7.72
C PHE A 88 8.56 23.76 -7.74
N VAL A 89 8.60 22.56 -7.15
CA VAL A 89 9.81 21.76 -6.97
C VAL A 89 9.52 20.35 -7.44
N ASP A 90 10.37 19.81 -8.31
CA ASP A 90 10.29 18.43 -8.83
C ASP A 90 8.96 18.00 -9.47
N GLY A 91 8.14 18.96 -9.94
CA GLY A 91 6.86 18.68 -10.58
C GLY A 91 5.64 18.90 -9.68
N GLY A 92 5.86 19.14 -8.38
CA GLY A 92 4.83 19.40 -7.39
C GLY A 92 4.85 20.83 -6.83
N LEU A 93 3.72 21.23 -6.22
CA LEU A 93 3.65 22.44 -5.41
C LEU A 93 4.13 22.10 -3.98
N LYS A 94 5.15 22.80 -3.51
CA LYS A 94 5.63 22.73 -2.12
C LYS A 94 5.39 24.06 -1.42
N PHE A 95 5.04 23.99 -0.15
CA PHE A 95 4.88 25.16 0.70
C PHE A 95 6.17 25.39 1.51
N ASP A 96 6.60 26.64 1.59
CA ASP A 96 7.78 27.07 2.34
C ASP A 96 7.33 27.98 3.48
N TYR A 97 7.51 27.47 4.71
CA TYR A 97 7.12 28.12 5.96
C TYR A 97 8.23 28.94 6.59
N SER A 98 9.43 28.98 6.00
CA SER A 98 10.62 29.55 6.65
C SER A 98 10.41 31.00 7.11
N ALA A 99 9.65 31.79 6.35
CA ALA A 99 9.33 33.17 6.73
C ALA A 99 8.26 33.23 7.82
N LEU A 100 7.24 32.37 7.79
CA LEU A 100 6.25 32.24 8.85
C LEU A 100 6.94 31.84 10.17
N ASP A 101 7.77 30.81 10.16
CA ASP A 101 8.46 30.30 11.34
C ASP A 101 9.43 31.34 11.90
N ALA A 102 10.17 32.04 11.05
CA ALA A 102 11.06 33.13 11.46
C ALA A 102 10.28 34.30 12.10
N MET A 103 9.08 34.60 11.60
CA MET A 103 8.21 35.62 12.20
C MET A 103 7.69 35.19 13.56
N LEU A 104 7.25 33.94 13.71
CA LEU A 104 6.81 33.38 15.00
C LEU A 104 7.94 33.37 16.02
N GLU A 105 9.14 32.94 15.64
CA GLU A 105 10.29 32.91 16.55
C GLU A 105 10.75 34.34 16.94
N SER A 106 10.71 35.29 16.00
CA SER A 106 10.97 36.70 16.30
C SER A 106 9.95 37.28 17.29
N LYS A 107 8.66 36.92 17.13
CA LYS A 107 7.59 37.30 18.05
C LYS A 107 7.79 36.66 19.41
N ARG A 108 8.13 35.37 19.49
CA ARG A 108 8.41 34.63 20.72
C ARG A 108 9.52 35.29 21.54
N SER A 109 10.62 35.64 20.87
CA SER A 109 11.78 36.31 21.49
C SER A 109 11.47 37.70 22.06
N SER A 110 10.46 38.40 21.52
CA SER A 110 10.15 39.79 21.89
C SER A 110 8.89 39.96 22.73
N GLN A 111 7.87 39.13 22.50
CA GLN A 111 6.51 39.24 23.05
C GLN A 111 5.92 37.83 23.28
N LEU A 112 6.49 37.07 24.22
CA LEU A 112 6.16 35.66 24.47
C LEU A 112 4.65 35.37 24.60
N ASN A 113 3.92 36.17 25.38
CA ASN A 113 2.47 35.99 25.55
C ASN A 113 1.69 36.14 24.24
N GLU A 114 2.07 37.11 23.40
CA GLU A 114 1.43 37.33 22.10
C GLU A 114 1.81 36.21 21.13
N ALA A 115 3.04 35.69 21.19
CA ALA A 115 3.48 34.60 20.33
C ALA A 115 2.70 33.30 20.58
N PHE A 116 2.52 32.90 21.84
CA PHE A 116 1.70 31.72 22.19
C PHE A 116 0.24 31.90 21.77
N GLY A 117 -0.32 33.10 21.91
CA GLY A 117 -1.65 33.39 21.37
C GLY A 117 -1.70 33.28 19.86
N ASP A 118 -0.69 33.83 19.15
CA ASP A 118 -0.64 33.84 17.70
C ASP A 118 -0.49 32.43 17.11
N ILE A 119 0.33 31.55 17.69
CA ILE A 119 0.50 30.18 17.19
C ILE A 119 -0.76 29.34 17.38
N VAL A 120 -1.43 29.46 18.54
CA VAL A 120 -2.71 28.79 18.80
C VAL A 120 -3.78 29.32 17.84
N ASP A 121 -3.90 30.64 17.69
CA ASP A 121 -4.88 31.24 16.79
C ASP A 121 -4.59 30.92 15.30
N LEU A 122 -3.32 30.75 14.90
CA LEU A 122 -2.94 30.26 13.57
C LEU A 122 -3.44 28.85 13.33
N HIS A 123 -3.31 27.97 14.32
CA HIS A 123 -3.87 26.65 14.23
C HIS A 123 -5.41 26.71 14.20
N THR A 124 -6.04 27.30 15.21
CA THR A 124 -7.51 27.36 15.33
C THR A 124 -8.21 27.98 14.12
N TYR A 125 -7.69 29.09 13.57
CA TYR A 125 -8.35 29.82 12.48
C TYR A 125 -7.69 29.66 11.11
N GLY A 126 -6.41 29.30 11.08
CA GLY A 126 -5.63 29.10 9.86
C GLY A 126 -5.55 27.64 9.41
N LYS A 127 -6.01 26.67 10.22
CA LYS A 127 -5.90 25.23 9.93
C LYS A 127 -6.32 24.81 8.53
N SER A 128 -7.43 25.35 8.03
CA SER A 128 -7.95 25.05 6.68
C SER A 128 -6.94 25.30 5.55
N PHE A 129 -5.95 26.16 5.77
CA PHE A 129 -4.83 26.38 4.88
C PHE A 129 -3.57 25.66 5.36
N LEU A 130 -3.24 25.77 6.65
CA LEU A 130 -1.94 25.35 7.20
C LEU A 130 -1.80 23.82 7.37
N GLU A 131 -2.84 23.13 7.85
CA GLU A 131 -2.80 21.66 8.02
C GLU A 131 -2.71 20.97 6.66
N GLY A 132 -3.55 21.37 5.69
CA GLY A 132 -3.53 20.84 4.33
C GLY A 132 -2.26 21.17 3.55
N SER A 133 -1.40 22.05 4.07
CA SER A 133 -0.11 22.41 3.48
C SER A 133 1.06 21.62 4.08
N GLY A 134 0.89 20.99 5.25
CA GLY A 134 1.94 20.24 5.96
C GLY A 134 2.74 21.08 6.97
N TRP A 135 2.16 22.14 7.54
CA TRP A 135 2.81 22.92 8.59
C TRP A 135 2.75 22.17 9.94
N LYS A 136 3.91 21.98 10.58
CA LYS A 136 4.11 21.15 11.78
C LYS A 136 3.78 21.88 13.09
N PHE A 137 2.52 22.25 13.28
CA PHE A 137 2.06 23.00 14.46
C PHE A 137 2.44 22.31 15.79
N GLY A 138 2.16 21.01 15.93
CA GLY A 138 2.43 20.23 17.15
C GLY A 138 3.89 20.32 17.58
N GLU A 139 4.81 19.93 16.68
CA GLU A 139 6.26 19.98 16.94
C GLU A 139 6.77 21.38 17.33
N ILE A 140 6.26 22.43 16.68
CA ILE A 140 6.63 23.81 17.02
C ILE A 140 6.14 24.14 18.42
N LEU A 141 4.87 23.83 18.72
CA LEU A 141 4.29 24.12 20.02
C LEU A 141 4.96 23.31 21.14
N ASP A 142 5.30 22.04 20.91
CA ASP A 142 6.08 21.19 21.83
C ASP A 142 7.41 21.84 22.21
N ALA A 143 8.19 22.22 21.20
CA ALA A 143 9.48 22.87 21.40
C ALA A 143 9.32 24.21 22.15
N TRP A 144 8.21 24.92 21.95
CA TRP A 144 7.90 26.15 22.65
C TRP A 144 7.56 25.89 24.12
N ILE A 145 6.72 24.89 24.39
CA ILE A 145 6.28 24.51 25.73
C ILE A 145 7.47 24.03 26.57
N VAL A 146 8.33 23.18 26.04
CA VAL A 146 9.48 22.62 26.78
C VAL A 146 10.46 23.68 27.26
N ASP A 147 10.75 24.69 26.44
CA ASP A 147 11.58 25.82 26.87
C ASP A 147 10.84 26.72 27.87
N ALA A 148 9.55 26.98 27.63
CA ALA A 148 8.74 27.91 28.41
C ALA A 148 8.36 27.39 29.81
N VAL A 149 8.14 26.07 29.97
CA VAL A 149 7.64 25.46 31.21
C VAL A 149 8.60 25.63 32.39
N SER A 150 9.87 25.86 32.10
CA SER A 150 10.92 26.12 33.10
C SER A 150 10.85 27.54 33.72
N SER A 151 10.02 28.44 33.19
CA SER A 151 9.99 29.85 33.57
C SER A 151 8.59 30.37 33.94
N ALA A 152 8.53 31.26 34.93
CA ALA A 152 7.26 31.90 35.32
C ALA A 152 6.66 32.75 34.18
N ALA A 153 7.50 33.35 33.33
CA ALA A 153 7.04 34.10 32.17
C ALA A 153 6.38 33.19 31.13
N GLY A 154 7.00 32.03 30.85
CA GLY A 154 6.45 31.02 29.95
C GLY A 154 5.15 30.42 30.45
N LEU A 155 5.09 30.03 31.73
CA LEU A 155 3.83 29.55 32.35
C LEU A 155 2.69 30.57 32.24
N ASN A 156 2.98 31.86 32.45
CA ASN A 156 2.00 32.93 32.27
C ASN A 156 1.60 33.12 30.80
N ALA A 157 2.54 32.95 29.86
CA ALA A 157 2.28 33.06 28.43
C ALA A 157 1.33 31.96 27.94
N MET A 158 1.62 30.71 28.32
CA MET A 158 0.78 29.55 27.99
C MET A 158 -0.62 29.68 28.60
N ALA A 159 -0.72 30.06 29.88
CA ALA A 159 -2.01 30.30 30.51
C ALA A 159 -2.80 31.44 29.84
N ALA A 160 -2.12 32.49 29.36
CA ALA A 160 -2.77 33.57 28.62
C ALA A 160 -3.26 33.15 27.22
N ALA A 161 -2.65 32.13 26.63
CA ALA A 161 -3.09 31.47 25.41
C ALA A 161 -4.08 30.32 25.64
N ASN A 162 -4.56 30.14 26.88
CA ASN A 162 -5.42 29.04 27.31
C ASN A 162 -4.82 27.63 27.13
N ILE A 163 -3.49 27.52 27.03
CA ILE A 163 -2.82 26.23 26.99
C ILE A 163 -2.71 25.70 28.42
N ARG A 164 -3.32 24.54 28.67
CA ARG A 164 -3.24 23.86 29.95
C ARG A 164 -2.12 22.84 29.96
N ILE A 165 -1.06 23.11 30.74
CA ILE A 165 0.01 22.13 30.98
C ILE A 165 -0.40 21.17 32.09
N VAL A 166 -0.27 19.87 31.85
CA VAL A 166 -0.55 18.79 32.80
C VAL A 166 0.77 18.10 33.20
N ASN A 167 0.73 17.24 34.21
CA ASN A 167 1.86 16.42 34.64
C ASN A 167 1.24 15.19 35.32
N GLY A 168 1.22 14.06 34.62
CA GLY A 168 0.46 12.85 34.93
C GLY A 168 -0.93 12.85 34.30
N THR A 169 -1.95 12.59 35.12
CA THR A 169 -3.31 12.34 34.60
C THR A 169 -4.18 13.60 34.54
N PHE A 170 -4.84 13.80 33.41
CA PHE A 170 -5.85 14.83 33.18
C PHE A 170 -7.11 14.24 32.56
N ALA A 171 -8.26 14.78 32.98
CA ALA A 171 -9.55 14.54 32.34
C ALA A 171 -10.18 15.90 32.04
N GLY A 172 -10.48 16.14 30.77
CA GLY A 172 -11.11 17.32 30.26
C GLY A 172 -12.61 17.32 30.51
N THR A 173 -13.30 18.11 29.72
CA THR A 173 -14.65 18.56 30.00
C THR A 173 -15.61 18.11 28.90
N VAL A 174 -16.69 18.87 28.70
CA VAL A 174 -17.67 18.63 27.62
C VAL A 174 -17.58 19.74 26.58
N SER A 175 -16.47 20.47 26.58
CA SER A 175 -16.18 21.62 25.77
C SER A 175 -14.74 21.50 25.31
N ASP A 176 -14.46 22.05 24.13
CA ASP A 176 -13.13 22.08 23.52
C ASP A 176 -12.04 22.46 24.54
N ASP A 177 -11.12 21.53 24.77
CA ASP A 177 -10.01 21.64 25.68
C ASP A 177 -8.67 21.76 24.91
N LEU A 178 -7.77 22.61 25.40
CA LEU A 178 -6.41 22.78 24.87
C LEU A 178 -5.39 22.36 25.93
N VAL A 179 -4.82 21.16 25.78
CA VAL A 179 -4.09 20.47 26.85
C VAL A 179 -2.76 19.92 26.34
N TRP A 180 -1.73 20.00 27.19
CA TRP A 180 -0.38 19.55 26.85
C TRP A 180 0.33 18.86 28.03
N GLY A 181 0.91 17.68 27.79
CA GLY A 181 1.59 16.84 28.79
C GLY A 181 2.95 17.40 29.24
N GLY A 182 3.83 17.72 28.29
CA GLY A 182 5.10 18.36 28.58
C GLY A 182 6.29 17.42 28.41
N THR A 183 6.93 16.98 29.50
CA THR A 183 8.22 16.24 29.41
C THR A 183 8.27 14.89 30.14
N GLY A 184 7.12 14.31 30.48
CA GLY A 184 7.07 13.00 31.13
C GLY A 184 5.87 12.23 30.65
N ASN A 185 5.74 10.98 31.08
CA ASN A 185 4.63 10.12 30.67
C ASN A 185 3.30 10.61 31.27
N ASP A 186 2.41 11.05 30.42
CA ASP A 186 1.14 11.69 30.74
C ASP A 186 -0.04 10.85 30.29
N VAL A 187 -1.19 11.04 30.94
CA VAL A 187 -2.46 10.40 30.56
C VAL A 187 -3.50 11.49 30.43
N VAL A 188 -3.91 11.80 29.20
CA VAL A 188 -4.77 12.94 28.91
C VAL A 188 -6.03 12.44 28.22
N THR A 189 -7.19 12.76 28.78
CA THR A 189 -8.49 12.54 28.15
C THR A 189 -9.16 13.89 27.87
N GLY A 190 -9.59 14.13 26.64
CA GLY A 190 -10.29 15.36 26.22
C GLY A 190 -11.71 15.42 26.73
N GLY A 191 -12.49 14.36 26.50
CA GLY A 191 -13.85 14.24 27.02
C GLY A 191 -14.86 14.38 25.89
N ALA A 192 -15.64 15.45 25.88
CA ALA A 192 -16.47 15.77 24.72
C ALA A 192 -16.15 17.18 24.23
N GLY A 193 -16.37 17.45 22.95
CA GLY A 193 -15.95 18.71 22.31
C GLY A 193 -14.89 18.43 21.26
N ALA A 194 -14.41 19.45 20.56
CA ALA A 194 -13.30 19.31 19.63
C ALA A 194 -11.99 19.67 20.36
N ASP A 195 -11.29 18.66 20.84
CA ASP A 195 -10.14 18.81 21.72
C ASP A 195 -8.82 18.90 20.95
N LEU A 196 -7.87 19.64 21.52
CA LEU A 196 -6.50 19.76 21.03
C LEU A 196 -5.53 19.33 22.14
N ILE A 197 -4.95 18.15 21.96
CA ILE A 197 -4.20 17.43 22.99
C ILE A 197 -2.79 17.12 22.48
N GLY A 198 -1.77 17.50 23.23
CA GLY A 198 -0.39 17.08 23.00
C GLY A 198 0.20 16.30 24.19
N GLY A 199 0.94 15.23 23.92
CA GLY A 199 1.73 14.49 24.90
C GLY A 199 3.04 15.23 25.21
N GLY A 200 3.84 15.48 24.18
CA GLY A 200 5.09 16.21 24.29
C GLY A 200 6.26 15.24 24.29
N TYR A 201 7.03 15.16 25.38
CA TYR A 201 8.05 14.14 25.53
C TYR A 201 7.61 13.13 26.58
N GLY A 202 7.91 11.86 26.34
CA GLY A 202 7.53 10.78 27.23
C GLY A 202 6.75 9.72 26.45
N ASN A 203 6.35 8.66 27.13
CA ASN A 203 5.44 7.69 26.55
C ASN A 203 4.05 7.99 27.10
N ASP A 204 3.22 8.61 26.28
CA ASP A 204 1.97 9.25 26.64
C ASP A 204 0.74 8.43 26.24
N VAL A 205 -0.36 8.64 26.94
CA VAL A 205 -1.66 8.04 26.61
C VAL A 205 -2.67 9.15 26.41
N LEU A 206 -3.08 9.38 25.16
CA LEU A 206 -3.99 10.44 24.76
C LEU A 206 -5.31 9.85 24.28
N ASN A 207 -6.43 10.37 24.77
CA ASN A 207 -7.77 9.99 24.35
C ASN A 207 -8.59 11.25 24.04
N GLY A 208 -9.08 11.40 22.81
CA GLY A 208 -9.91 12.53 22.39
C GLY A 208 -11.28 12.48 23.06
N GLY A 209 -12.04 11.42 22.75
CA GLY A 209 -13.35 11.17 23.32
C GLY A 209 -14.45 11.43 22.28
N ASP A 210 -15.50 12.17 22.63
CA ASP A 210 -16.56 12.52 21.68
C ASP A 210 -16.23 13.86 21.01
N GLY A 211 -16.00 13.91 19.71
CA GLY A 211 -15.42 15.14 19.19
C GLY A 211 -15.04 15.16 17.73
N SER A 212 -14.06 15.99 17.43
CA SER A 212 -13.31 15.96 16.17
C SER A 212 -11.97 16.52 16.59
N ASP A 213 -11.18 15.60 17.12
CA ASP A 213 -10.09 15.88 18.03
C ASP A 213 -8.77 15.87 17.28
N GLN A 214 -7.78 16.53 17.87
CA GLN A 214 -6.43 16.57 17.35
C GLN A 214 -5.45 16.16 18.43
N LEU A 215 -4.81 15.03 18.20
CA LEU A 215 -3.91 14.38 19.15
C LEU A 215 -2.50 14.35 18.57
N PHE A 216 -1.54 14.84 19.35
CA PHE A 216 -0.11 14.87 19.00
C PHE A 216 0.65 14.10 20.08
N GLY A 217 1.22 12.93 19.78
CA GLY A 217 2.02 12.15 20.72
C GLY A 217 3.29 12.90 21.10
N GLY A 218 4.15 13.12 20.11
CA GLY A 218 5.36 13.91 20.25
C GLY A 218 6.60 13.01 20.20
N MET A 219 7.39 12.97 21.26
CA MET A 219 8.58 12.13 21.37
C MET A 219 8.39 11.03 22.41
N GLY A 220 8.56 9.78 22.00
CA GLY A 220 8.44 8.59 22.83
C GLY A 220 7.43 7.62 22.23
N ASP A 221 7.25 6.46 22.87
CA ASP A 221 6.29 5.47 22.37
C ASP A 221 4.90 5.79 22.94
N ASP A 222 4.01 6.34 22.12
CA ASP A 222 2.74 6.92 22.52
C ASP A 222 1.53 6.03 22.17
N SER A 223 0.43 6.21 22.90
CA SER A 223 -0.86 5.57 22.64
C SER A 223 -1.94 6.63 22.46
N LEU A 224 -2.45 6.77 21.24
CA LEU A 224 -3.45 7.76 20.86
C LEU A 224 -4.77 7.06 20.49
N ASP A 225 -5.89 7.57 21.01
CA ASP A 225 -7.24 7.11 20.68
C ASP A 225 -8.15 8.31 20.39
N GLY A 226 -8.59 8.48 19.15
CA GLY A 226 -9.45 9.58 18.71
C GLY A 226 -10.81 9.53 19.40
N GLY A 227 -11.47 8.37 19.35
CA GLY A 227 -12.77 8.15 19.96
C GLY A 227 -13.90 8.25 18.94
N ASP A 228 -14.92 9.04 19.19
CA ASP A 228 -16.04 9.26 18.28
C ASP A 228 -15.87 10.58 17.54
N GLY A 229 -15.95 10.53 16.21
CA GLY A 229 -15.92 11.70 15.34
C GLY A 229 -14.76 11.67 14.35
N ASN A 230 -14.44 12.81 13.76
CA ASN A 230 -13.44 12.88 12.70
C ASN A 230 -12.13 13.41 13.27
N ASP A 231 -11.19 12.52 13.52
CA ASP A 231 -10.02 12.84 14.33
C ASP A 231 -8.73 12.94 13.49
N LEU A 232 -7.79 13.74 13.97
CA LEU A 232 -6.41 13.80 13.48
C LEU A 232 -5.46 13.31 14.56
N LEU A 233 -4.78 12.20 14.31
CA LEU A 233 -3.80 11.61 15.21
C LEU A 233 -2.43 11.66 14.55
N LEU A 234 -1.45 12.23 15.25
CA LEU A 234 -0.04 12.28 14.85
C LEU A 234 0.79 11.66 15.98
N GLY A 235 1.40 10.50 15.74
CA GLY A 235 2.24 9.79 16.71
C GLY A 235 3.49 10.59 17.04
N GLY A 236 4.36 10.78 16.06
CA GLY A 236 5.58 11.59 16.18
C GLY A 236 6.83 10.73 16.08
N ASP A 237 7.79 10.94 16.98
CA ASP A 237 9.00 10.12 17.05
C ASP A 237 8.79 9.00 18.09
N GLY A 238 8.93 7.73 17.71
CA GLY A 238 8.76 6.59 18.60
C GLY A 238 7.91 5.51 17.96
N ASN A 239 7.73 4.38 18.64
CA ASN A 239 6.87 3.31 18.14
C ASN A 239 5.46 3.50 18.71
N ASP A 240 4.57 4.07 17.93
CA ASP A 240 3.28 4.57 18.39
C ASP A 240 2.13 3.61 18.10
N SER A 241 1.08 3.72 18.90
CA SER A 241 -0.17 2.99 18.72
C SER A 241 -1.33 3.97 18.55
N LEU A 242 -1.87 4.08 17.34
CA LEU A 242 -2.94 5.01 16.98
C LEU A 242 -4.24 4.26 16.69
N SER A 243 -5.31 4.68 17.36
CA SER A 243 -6.70 4.26 17.12
C SER A 243 -7.51 5.48 16.70
N GLY A 244 -7.95 5.55 15.44
CA GLY A 244 -8.80 6.64 14.96
C GLY A 244 -10.18 6.63 15.61
N GLY A 245 -10.66 5.46 16.03
CA GLY A 245 -12.02 5.34 16.52
C GLY A 245 -13.03 5.44 15.38
N SER A 246 -14.20 6.01 15.64
CA SER A 246 -15.34 6.01 14.72
C SER A 246 -15.48 7.34 13.98
N GLY A 247 -15.36 7.31 12.66
CA GLY A 247 -15.61 8.50 11.84
C GLY A 247 -14.75 8.48 10.59
N THR A 248 -14.42 9.65 10.08
CA THR A 248 -13.43 9.80 9.01
C THR A 248 -12.16 10.37 9.61
N ASP A 249 -11.19 9.50 9.79
CA ASP A 249 -9.99 9.79 10.58
C ASP A 249 -8.77 9.96 9.70
N ARG A 250 -7.80 10.72 10.20
CA ARG A 250 -6.47 10.83 9.61
C ARG A 250 -5.43 10.48 10.65
N LEU A 251 -4.67 9.42 10.38
CA LEU A 251 -3.61 8.92 11.26
C LEU A 251 -2.26 9.04 10.54
N ASP A 252 -1.26 9.54 11.24
CA ASP A 252 0.14 9.60 10.82
C ASP A 252 1.00 9.06 11.96
N GLY A 253 1.67 7.92 11.76
CA GLY A 253 2.53 7.31 12.78
C GLY A 253 3.75 8.17 13.05
N GLY A 254 4.44 8.57 11.97
CA GLY A 254 5.57 9.47 12.04
C GLY A 254 6.88 8.71 11.85
N ALA A 255 7.70 8.58 12.88
CA ALA A 255 9.00 7.93 12.80
C ALA A 255 9.11 6.83 13.86
N GLY A 256 9.18 5.58 13.42
CA GLY A 256 9.25 4.40 14.28
C GLY A 256 8.45 3.27 13.65
N ASP A 257 8.41 2.11 14.31
CA ASP A 257 7.58 1.00 13.87
C ASP A 257 6.19 1.12 14.51
N ASP A 258 5.24 1.70 13.77
CA ASP A 258 3.94 2.13 14.28
C ASP A 258 2.81 1.14 14.02
N VAL A 259 1.76 1.22 14.83
CA VAL A 259 0.50 0.46 14.64
C VAL A 259 -0.67 1.43 14.56
N LEU A 260 -1.25 1.53 13.36
CA LEU A 260 -2.40 2.38 13.09
C LEU A 260 -3.63 1.50 12.86
N SER A 261 -4.76 1.92 13.41
CA SER A 261 -6.04 1.25 13.24
C SER A 261 -7.20 2.22 13.30
N VAL A 262 -8.27 1.90 12.59
CA VAL A 262 -9.56 2.62 12.67
C VAL A 262 -10.67 1.66 13.08
N ASN A 263 -11.80 2.19 13.55
CA ASN A 263 -12.96 1.34 13.83
C ASN A 263 -13.41 0.63 12.54
N PRO A 264 -13.87 -0.62 12.61
CA PRO A 264 -14.39 -1.32 11.42
C PRO A 264 -15.52 -0.59 10.68
N GLN A 265 -16.21 0.34 11.34
CA GLN A 265 -17.29 1.14 10.75
C GLN A 265 -16.88 2.57 10.38
N ALA A 266 -15.61 2.95 10.61
CA ALA A 266 -15.03 4.19 10.12
C ALA A 266 -15.15 4.28 8.60
N ARG A 267 -15.07 5.48 8.05
CA ARG A 267 -15.33 5.73 6.63
C ARG A 267 -14.27 6.64 6.06
N ASP A 268 -13.73 6.27 4.91
CA ASP A 268 -12.89 7.13 4.10
C ASP A 268 -11.65 7.62 4.88
N SER A 269 -11.11 6.79 5.79
CA SER A 269 -10.00 7.16 6.66
C SER A 269 -8.68 7.15 5.88
N VAL A 270 -7.72 7.96 6.34
CA VAL A 270 -6.38 8.06 5.75
C VAL A 270 -5.34 7.63 6.77
N LEU A 271 -4.58 6.60 6.44
CA LEU A 271 -3.53 6.04 7.28
C LEU A 271 -2.17 6.25 6.61
N ILE A 272 -1.22 6.81 7.36
CA ILE A 272 0.15 7.07 6.94
C ILE A 272 1.05 6.48 8.01
N GLY A 273 1.84 5.45 7.66
CA GLY A 273 2.81 4.89 8.60
C GLY A 273 3.88 5.92 8.93
N GLY A 274 4.55 6.40 7.89
CA GLY A 274 5.66 7.34 8.02
C GLY A 274 6.96 6.58 7.78
N THR A 275 8.03 6.89 8.50
CA THR A 275 9.30 6.16 8.37
C THR A 275 9.39 5.05 9.39
N GLY A 276 9.55 3.80 8.95
CA GLY A 276 9.72 2.66 9.84
C GLY A 276 9.23 1.37 9.22
N ASN A 277 8.68 0.47 10.01
CA ASN A 277 7.99 -0.71 9.48
C ASN A 277 6.61 -0.79 10.13
N ASP A 278 5.63 -0.20 9.45
CA ASP A 278 4.37 0.11 10.06
C ASP A 278 3.31 -0.95 9.79
N THR A 279 2.32 -1.03 10.67
CA THR A 279 1.15 -1.88 10.52
C THR A 279 -0.10 -1.03 10.43
N LEU A 280 -0.75 -1.01 9.26
CA LEU A 280 -1.90 -0.17 8.95
C LEU A 280 -3.16 -1.02 8.80
N ASN A 281 -4.11 -0.87 9.73
CA ASN A 281 -5.36 -1.67 9.75
C ASN A 281 -6.57 -0.82 9.34
N GLY A 282 -7.16 -1.19 8.19
CA GLY A 282 -8.35 -0.54 7.64
C GLY A 282 -9.67 -0.94 8.29
N SER A 283 -10.72 -0.27 7.84
CA SER A 283 -12.11 -0.45 8.24
C SER A 283 -12.84 -1.45 7.33
N TRP A 284 -14.17 -1.36 7.25
CA TRP A 284 -14.96 -2.05 6.22
C TRP A 284 -15.39 -1.16 5.06
N TYR A 285 -15.08 0.12 5.11
CA TYR A 285 -15.39 1.07 4.06
C TYR A 285 -14.08 1.47 3.38
N SER A 286 -14.18 2.27 2.32
CA SER A 286 -13.00 2.73 1.60
C SER A 286 -12.02 3.39 2.54
N ASP A 287 -10.75 3.03 2.45
CA ASP A 287 -9.65 3.66 3.16
C ASP A 287 -8.51 4.02 2.20
N THR A 288 -7.65 4.94 2.63
CA THR A 288 -6.47 5.37 1.86
C THR A 288 -5.21 5.21 2.69
N TYR A 289 -4.31 4.38 2.20
CA TYR A 289 -2.97 4.17 2.74
C TYR A 289 -1.99 4.97 1.91
N LEU A 290 -1.27 5.91 2.52
CA LEU A 290 -0.28 6.71 1.81
C LEU A 290 1.12 6.17 2.11
N PHE A 291 1.90 5.93 1.06
CA PHE A 291 3.27 5.44 1.17
C PHE A 291 4.22 6.30 0.32
N ASN A 292 5.30 6.79 0.93
CA ASN A 292 6.36 7.58 0.30
C ASN A 292 7.68 6.81 0.28
N LYS A 293 8.67 7.40 -0.40
CA LYS A 293 10.01 6.86 -0.44
C LYS A 293 10.73 7.11 0.89
N GLY A 294 11.33 6.06 1.44
CA GLY A 294 11.98 6.06 2.75
C GLY A 294 11.07 5.61 3.89
N ASP A 295 9.82 5.23 3.58
CA ASP A 295 8.84 4.82 4.58
C ASP A 295 9.13 3.42 5.13
N GLY A 296 9.95 2.60 4.45
CA GLY A 296 10.43 1.31 4.95
C GLY A 296 9.52 0.13 4.58
N HIS A 297 9.31 -0.83 5.49
CA HIS A 297 8.60 -2.09 5.18
C HIS A 297 7.22 -2.19 5.84
N ASP A 298 6.23 -1.55 5.24
CA ASP A 298 4.89 -1.48 5.81
C ASP A 298 4.03 -2.70 5.48
N THR A 299 3.13 -3.01 6.40
CA THR A 299 2.10 -4.05 6.26
C THR A 299 0.72 -3.41 6.33
N VAL A 300 -0.04 -3.55 5.23
CA VAL A 300 -1.44 -3.15 5.15
C VAL A 300 -2.33 -4.36 5.39
N LEU A 301 -3.22 -4.25 6.38
CA LEU A 301 -4.24 -5.23 6.69
C LEU A 301 -5.60 -4.62 6.36
N GLU A 302 -6.25 -5.20 5.36
CA GLU A 302 -7.61 -4.85 4.99
C GLU A 302 -8.59 -5.89 5.57
N THR A 303 -9.72 -5.41 6.10
CA THR A 303 -10.75 -6.27 6.70
C THR A 303 -12.12 -6.13 6.04
N SER A 304 -12.19 -5.40 4.93
CA SER A 304 -13.44 -5.02 4.27
C SER A 304 -14.32 -6.17 3.85
N THR A 305 -15.46 -6.31 4.52
CA THR A 305 -16.52 -7.24 4.10
C THR A 305 -17.64 -6.57 3.31
N TYR A 306 -17.49 -5.27 2.98
CA TYR A 306 -18.54 -4.48 2.36
C TYR A 306 -18.37 -4.36 0.84
N SER A 307 -19.38 -4.79 0.09
CA SER A 307 -19.38 -4.66 -1.37
C SER A 307 -19.41 -3.18 -1.80
N GLY A 308 -18.37 -2.72 -2.47
CA GLY A 308 -18.29 -1.38 -3.06
C GLY A 308 -17.47 -0.36 -2.28
N ALA A 309 -16.79 -0.77 -1.20
CA ALA A 309 -15.62 -0.05 -0.71
C ALA A 309 -14.54 -0.02 -1.80
N VAL A 310 -13.71 1.04 -1.80
CA VAL A 310 -12.57 1.17 -2.71
C VAL A 310 -11.35 1.60 -1.92
N ASP A 311 -10.65 0.62 -1.40
CA ASP A 311 -9.42 0.75 -0.63
C ASP A 311 -8.25 1.02 -1.56
N LYS A 312 -7.39 1.95 -1.15
CA LYS A 312 -6.30 2.45 -2.00
C LYS A 312 -4.99 2.50 -1.27
N VAL A 313 -3.94 1.96 -1.88
CA VAL A 313 -2.58 2.38 -1.57
C VAL A 313 -2.19 3.46 -2.57
N VAL A 314 -1.79 4.62 -2.06
CA VAL A 314 -1.38 5.78 -2.86
C VAL A 314 0.11 6.00 -2.67
N PHE A 315 0.86 5.84 -3.75
CA PHE A 315 2.29 6.07 -3.77
C PHE A 315 2.61 7.54 -4.03
N GLY A 316 3.45 8.10 -3.15
CA GLY A 316 3.98 9.47 -3.28
C GLY A 316 4.89 9.67 -4.49
N GLU A 317 5.32 10.91 -4.70
CA GLU A 317 6.24 11.24 -5.79
C GLU A 317 7.57 10.46 -5.69
N GLY A 318 8.12 10.05 -6.83
CA GLY A 318 9.38 9.31 -6.90
C GLY A 318 9.28 7.80 -6.78
N ILE A 319 8.06 7.25 -6.66
CA ILE A 319 7.76 5.82 -6.80
C ILE A 319 7.04 5.61 -8.13
N ALA A 320 7.73 5.08 -9.13
CA ALA A 320 7.15 4.83 -10.45
C ALA A 320 6.66 3.38 -10.58
N ALA A 321 5.54 3.16 -11.26
CA ALA A 321 5.00 1.82 -11.50
C ALA A 321 5.99 0.87 -12.21
N SER A 322 6.89 1.42 -13.03
CA SER A 322 7.95 0.63 -13.69
C SER A 322 9.03 0.09 -12.76
N ASP A 323 9.17 0.69 -11.57
CA ASP A 323 10.20 0.33 -10.60
C ASP A 323 9.68 -0.69 -9.58
N VAL A 324 8.34 -0.81 -9.45
CA VAL A 324 7.70 -1.73 -8.51
C VAL A 324 7.68 -3.15 -9.05
N ARG A 325 8.18 -4.09 -8.24
CA ARG A 325 8.15 -5.53 -8.48
C ARG A 325 7.10 -6.17 -7.57
N VAL A 326 6.23 -6.99 -8.16
CA VAL A 326 5.15 -7.67 -7.43
C VAL A 326 5.59 -9.08 -7.07
N LEU A 327 5.80 -9.30 -5.78
CA LEU A 327 6.22 -10.57 -5.21
C LEU A 327 5.07 -11.21 -4.45
N ARG A 328 5.11 -12.53 -4.32
CA ARG A 328 4.19 -13.29 -3.47
C ARG A 328 4.95 -13.98 -2.34
N GLN A 329 4.38 -13.91 -1.14
CA GLN A 329 4.89 -14.59 0.05
C GLN A 329 3.72 -15.28 0.77
N GLY A 330 3.52 -16.56 0.49
CA GLY A 330 2.36 -17.30 1.02
C GLY A 330 1.04 -16.75 0.48
N LEU A 331 0.23 -16.14 1.35
CA LEU A 331 -1.03 -15.48 0.99
C LEU A 331 -0.88 -13.96 0.83
N ASP A 332 0.31 -13.43 1.08
CA ASP A 332 0.60 -12.01 1.02
C ASP A 332 1.13 -11.63 -0.38
N VAL A 333 0.76 -10.43 -0.83
CA VAL A 333 1.42 -9.76 -1.95
C VAL A 333 2.38 -8.72 -1.39
N VAL A 334 3.61 -8.70 -1.90
CA VAL A 334 4.65 -7.75 -1.47
C VAL A 334 5.06 -6.92 -2.68
N LEU A 335 4.87 -5.62 -2.58
CA LEU A 335 5.28 -4.63 -3.56
C LEU A 335 6.67 -4.14 -3.17
N ASP A 336 7.71 -4.64 -3.83
CA ASP A 336 9.09 -4.16 -3.67
C ASP A 336 9.29 -2.94 -4.58
N LEU A 337 9.64 -1.80 -4.01
CA LEU A 337 9.73 -0.53 -4.75
C LEU A 337 11.03 -0.38 -5.55
N GLY A 338 11.87 -1.42 -5.61
CA GLY A 338 13.06 -1.46 -6.46
C GLY A 338 14.25 -0.64 -5.94
N ASN A 339 14.09 0.04 -4.80
CA ASN A 339 15.13 0.86 -4.17
C ASN A 339 15.95 0.10 -3.11
N GLY A 340 15.52 -1.11 -2.73
CA GLY A 340 16.20 -1.99 -1.79
C GLY A 340 15.98 -1.69 -0.31
N THR A 341 15.17 -0.69 0.03
CA THR A 341 14.84 -0.34 1.42
C THR A 341 13.35 -0.33 1.71
N ASP A 342 12.51 -0.17 0.68
CA ASP A 342 11.09 0.07 0.88
C ASP A 342 10.24 -1.03 0.25
N SER A 343 9.18 -1.44 0.94
CA SER A 343 8.18 -2.35 0.41
C SER A 343 6.83 -2.19 1.09
N VAL A 344 5.74 -2.48 0.38
CA VAL A 344 4.40 -2.58 0.96
C VAL A 344 3.92 -4.03 0.90
N ARG A 345 3.62 -4.62 2.04
CA ARG A 345 2.99 -5.95 2.16
C ARG A 345 1.48 -5.79 2.29
N LEU A 346 0.74 -6.33 1.33
CA LEU A 346 -0.70 -6.53 1.40
C LEU A 346 -0.97 -7.87 2.07
N LYS A 347 -1.33 -7.84 3.35
CA LYS A 347 -1.50 -9.04 4.17
C LYS A 347 -2.73 -9.82 3.74
N ASP A 348 -2.57 -11.13 3.58
CA ASP A 348 -3.62 -12.11 3.28
C ASP A 348 -4.48 -11.74 2.05
N TRP A 349 -3.92 -10.94 1.13
CA TRP A 349 -4.61 -10.44 -0.06
C TRP A 349 -5.09 -11.58 -0.98
N LEU A 350 -4.40 -12.73 -0.96
CA LEU A 350 -4.75 -13.93 -1.74
C LEU A 350 -5.62 -14.95 -0.97
N SER A 351 -6.16 -14.60 0.20
CA SER A 351 -6.91 -15.54 1.07
C SER A 351 -8.36 -15.80 0.66
N GLY A 352 -8.91 -15.04 -0.30
CA GLY A 352 -10.28 -15.18 -0.78
C GLY A 352 -10.59 -16.57 -1.37
N ALA A 353 -11.80 -17.09 -1.11
CA ALA A 353 -12.24 -18.40 -1.59
C ALA A 353 -12.49 -18.45 -3.11
N SER A 354 -12.67 -17.29 -3.75
CA SER A 354 -12.66 -17.13 -5.20
C SER A 354 -11.75 -15.97 -5.62
N GLU A 355 -11.33 -15.99 -6.88
CA GLU A 355 -10.43 -15.00 -7.49
C GLU A 355 -10.89 -13.53 -7.34
N ASN A 356 -12.17 -13.30 -7.01
CA ASN A 356 -12.78 -11.97 -6.86
C ASN A 356 -13.31 -11.69 -5.45
N ASP A 357 -13.07 -12.59 -4.48
CA ASP A 357 -13.61 -12.47 -3.11
C ASP A 357 -12.62 -11.83 -2.13
N SER A 358 -11.48 -11.31 -2.59
CA SER A 358 -10.54 -10.64 -1.70
C SER A 358 -11.12 -9.29 -1.26
N ALA A 359 -11.56 -9.26 -0.01
CA ALA A 359 -11.71 -8.12 0.89
C ALA A 359 -10.41 -7.30 1.04
N GLY A 360 -9.79 -6.89 -0.07
CA GLY A 360 -8.44 -6.35 -0.09
C GLY A 360 -8.32 -5.19 -1.06
N ILE A 361 -7.18 -4.49 -0.99
CA ILE A 361 -6.90 -3.27 -1.75
C ILE A 361 -7.34 -3.35 -3.23
N GLU A 362 -8.30 -2.50 -3.61
CA GLU A 362 -8.81 -2.42 -4.98
C GLU A 362 -7.92 -1.59 -5.91
N GLN A 363 -7.15 -0.64 -5.38
CA GLN A 363 -6.34 0.26 -6.21
C GLN A 363 -4.96 0.53 -5.62
N LEU A 364 -3.94 0.33 -6.45
CA LEU A 364 -2.60 0.87 -6.24
C LEU A 364 -2.44 2.08 -7.16
N VAL A 365 -2.37 3.28 -6.60
CA VAL A 365 -2.40 4.55 -7.34
C VAL A 365 -1.03 5.19 -7.32
N PHE A 366 -0.47 5.46 -8.50
CA PHE A 366 0.82 6.11 -8.67
C PHE A 366 0.67 7.59 -8.99
N ALA A 367 1.71 8.38 -8.70
CA ALA A 367 1.72 9.83 -8.90
C ALA A 367 1.49 10.27 -10.37
N ASP A 368 1.81 9.42 -11.35
CA ASP A 368 1.58 9.69 -12.78
C ASP A 368 0.13 9.40 -13.24
N GLY A 369 -0.72 8.92 -12.33
CA GLY A 369 -2.10 8.53 -12.59
C GLY A 369 -2.26 7.08 -13.06
N THR A 370 -1.18 6.29 -13.13
CA THR A 370 -1.27 4.85 -13.31
C THR A 370 -2.00 4.22 -12.13
N ILE A 371 -2.91 3.29 -12.42
CA ILE A 371 -3.64 2.55 -11.40
C ILE A 371 -3.48 1.06 -11.70
N TRP A 372 -2.99 0.29 -10.73
CA TRP A 372 -3.07 -1.17 -10.76
C TRP A 372 -4.28 -1.63 -9.96
N THR A 373 -5.06 -2.50 -10.57
CA THR A 373 -6.19 -3.20 -9.94
C THR A 373 -5.84 -4.66 -9.72
N PRO A 374 -6.64 -5.44 -8.96
CA PRO A 374 -6.47 -6.89 -8.86
C PRO A 374 -6.34 -7.57 -10.23
N GLU A 375 -7.12 -7.15 -11.23
CA GLU A 375 -7.02 -7.69 -12.60
C GLU A 375 -5.68 -7.35 -13.26
N THR A 376 -5.14 -6.17 -12.97
CA THR A 376 -3.83 -5.73 -13.50
C THR A 376 -2.72 -6.58 -12.89
N LEU A 377 -2.72 -6.76 -11.57
CA LEU A 377 -1.75 -7.61 -10.86
C LEU A 377 -1.81 -9.05 -11.37
N ARG A 378 -3.01 -9.59 -11.58
CA ARG A 378 -3.20 -10.94 -12.12
C ARG A 378 -2.66 -11.10 -13.54
N ALA A 379 -2.82 -10.08 -14.39
CA ALA A 379 -2.31 -10.10 -15.75
C ALA A 379 -0.78 -9.95 -15.82
N MET A 380 -0.19 -9.13 -14.93
CA MET A 380 1.27 -8.99 -14.80
C MET A 380 1.92 -10.26 -14.27
N GLY A 381 1.20 -10.99 -13.42
CA GLY A 381 1.62 -12.22 -12.78
C GLY A 381 2.38 -11.98 -11.48
N LEU A 382 2.36 -12.98 -10.60
CA LEU A 382 3.00 -12.91 -9.28
C LEU A 382 4.34 -13.65 -9.29
N THR A 383 5.39 -12.99 -8.84
CA THR A 383 6.71 -13.63 -8.72
C THR A 383 6.87 -14.29 -7.35
N THR A 384 7.18 -15.58 -7.33
CA THR A 384 7.59 -16.32 -6.13
C THR A 384 9.06 -16.70 -6.26
N LEU A 385 9.85 -16.35 -5.25
CA LEU A 385 11.28 -16.62 -5.20
C LEU A 385 11.55 -17.76 -4.21
N GLY A 386 12.26 -18.79 -4.65
CA GLY A 386 12.92 -19.76 -3.80
C GLY A 386 14.29 -19.27 -3.35
N THR A 387 15.09 -20.19 -2.85
CA THR A 387 16.36 -19.98 -2.16
C THR A 387 17.45 -20.84 -2.80
N ASP A 388 18.61 -20.96 -2.13
CA ASP A 388 19.67 -21.86 -2.58
C ASP A 388 19.48 -23.31 -2.02
N ALA A 389 18.33 -23.57 -1.42
CA ALA A 389 17.99 -24.84 -0.79
C ALA A 389 16.82 -25.49 -1.53
N ALA A 390 16.62 -26.80 -1.33
CA ALA A 390 15.48 -27.50 -1.89
C ALA A 390 14.15 -26.91 -1.38
N ASP A 391 13.41 -26.28 -2.28
CA ASP A 391 12.19 -25.55 -2.03
C ASP A 391 10.94 -26.25 -2.60
N THR A 392 9.77 -25.88 -2.05
CA THR A 392 8.48 -26.27 -2.61
C THR A 392 7.68 -25.01 -2.84
N LEU A 393 7.53 -24.63 -4.11
CA LEU A 393 6.85 -23.41 -4.52
C LEU A 393 5.52 -23.77 -5.18
N THR A 394 4.47 -23.04 -4.83
CA THR A 394 3.13 -23.24 -5.39
C THR A 394 2.54 -21.91 -5.82
N GLY A 395 2.26 -21.77 -7.11
CA GLY A 395 1.60 -20.66 -7.76
C GLY A 395 0.14 -20.52 -7.32
N TRP A 396 -0.51 -19.47 -7.80
CA TRP A 396 -1.88 -19.12 -7.44
C TRP A 396 -2.83 -19.52 -8.57
N ASN A 397 -4.08 -19.05 -8.51
CA ASN A 397 -5.04 -19.16 -9.59
C ASN A 397 -4.89 -17.91 -10.48
N GLY A 398 -3.77 -17.79 -11.19
CA GLY A 398 -3.39 -16.64 -12.00
C GLY A 398 -2.15 -16.93 -12.82
N ASN A 399 -1.55 -15.91 -13.44
CA ASN A 399 -0.24 -16.09 -14.06
C ASN A 399 0.83 -16.03 -12.98
N ASP A 400 1.69 -17.03 -12.90
CA ASP A 400 2.77 -17.06 -11.91
C ASP A 400 4.16 -17.10 -12.56
N LEU A 401 5.13 -16.42 -11.95
CA LEU A 401 6.55 -16.60 -12.20
C LEU A 401 7.16 -17.27 -10.97
N LEU A 402 7.56 -18.54 -11.09
CA LEU A 402 8.22 -19.27 -10.02
C LEU A 402 9.70 -19.43 -10.37
N LEU A 403 10.57 -18.97 -9.49
CA LEU A 403 12.02 -19.09 -9.61
C LEU A 403 12.50 -19.97 -8.44
N GLY A 404 12.93 -21.21 -8.71
CA GLY A 404 13.40 -22.18 -7.72
C GLY A 404 14.69 -21.72 -7.05
N GLY A 405 15.73 -21.49 -7.85
CA GLY A 405 17.02 -21.02 -7.37
C GLY A 405 18.08 -22.10 -7.51
N ASP A 406 18.89 -22.32 -6.48
CA ASP A 406 19.75 -23.50 -6.42
C ASP A 406 19.08 -24.56 -5.52
N GLY A 407 19.40 -25.83 -5.71
CA GLY A 407 18.80 -26.93 -4.95
C GLY A 407 17.86 -27.75 -5.82
N ASN A 408 17.29 -28.80 -5.23
CA ASN A 408 16.36 -29.67 -5.95
C ASN A 408 14.94 -29.28 -5.57
N ASP A 409 14.27 -28.54 -6.45
CA ASP A 409 13.05 -27.83 -6.16
C ASP A 409 11.82 -28.53 -6.71
N SER A 410 10.68 -28.27 -6.08
CA SER A 410 9.35 -28.70 -6.55
C SER A 410 8.50 -27.48 -6.82
N LEU A 411 8.31 -27.13 -8.10
CA LEU A 411 7.51 -26.00 -8.54
C LEU A 411 6.17 -26.47 -9.09
N SER A 412 5.09 -25.87 -8.60
CA SER A 412 3.74 -26.08 -9.13
C SER A 412 3.12 -24.74 -9.53
N GLY A 413 2.90 -24.48 -10.82
CA GLY A 413 2.40 -23.19 -11.31
C GLY A 413 0.94 -22.90 -10.96
N GLY A 414 0.15 -23.93 -10.65
CA GLY A 414 -1.28 -23.74 -10.49
C GLY A 414 -1.98 -23.60 -11.84
N SER A 415 -2.98 -22.72 -11.94
CA SER A 415 -3.74 -22.52 -13.16
C SER A 415 -3.48 -21.13 -13.72
N GLY A 416 -3.19 -21.02 -15.00
CA GLY A 416 -2.97 -19.74 -15.65
C GLY A 416 -2.02 -19.91 -16.83
N THR A 417 -1.37 -18.83 -17.25
CA THR A 417 -0.19 -18.90 -18.10
C THR A 417 1.05 -18.71 -17.24
N ASP A 418 1.68 -19.81 -16.87
CA ASP A 418 2.73 -19.81 -15.85
C ASP A 418 4.12 -19.86 -16.47
N ARG A 419 5.10 -19.34 -15.75
CA ARG A 419 6.52 -19.48 -16.08
C ARG A 419 7.25 -20.05 -14.88
N LEU A 420 7.78 -21.26 -15.04
CA LEU A 420 8.53 -21.98 -14.02
C LEU A 420 9.98 -22.08 -14.44
N ASP A 421 10.89 -21.68 -13.57
CA ASP A 421 12.33 -21.76 -13.73
C ASP A 421 12.89 -22.49 -12.51
N GLY A 422 13.36 -23.74 -12.69
CA GLY A 422 13.91 -24.56 -11.62
C GLY A 422 15.23 -23.98 -11.11
N GLY A 423 16.15 -23.73 -12.03
CA GLY A 423 17.43 -23.11 -11.74
C GLY A 423 18.54 -24.15 -11.74
N ALA A 424 19.22 -24.37 -10.61
CA ALA A 424 20.30 -25.33 -10.54
C ALA A 424 20.00 -26.48 -9.57
N GLY A 425 19.91 -27.70 -10.08
CA GLY A 425 19.66 -28.92 -9.30
C GLY A 425 18.76 -29.86 -10.09
N ASP A 426 18.33 -30.96 -9.47
CA ASP A 426 17.38 -31.87 -10.12
C ASP A 426 15.94 -31.47 -9.70
N ASP A 427 15.25 -30.73 -10.55
CA ASP A 427 13.98 -30.06 -10.25
C ASP A 427 12.76 -30.81 -10.80
N VAL A 428 11.61 -30.56 -10.18
CA VAL A 428 10.31 -31.05 -10.65
C VAL A 428 9.37 -29.87 -10.85
N LEU A 429 9.06 -29.57 -12.11
CA LEU A 429 8.16 -28.49 -12.50
C LEU A 429 6.83 -29.09 -12.99
N SER A 430 5.72 -28.47 -12.60
CA SER A 430 4.38 -28.92 -12.96
C SER A 430 3.38 -27.78 -12.97
N VAL A 431 2.28 -27.93 -13.68
CA VAL A 431 1.13 -27.02 -13.65
C VAL A 431 -0.17 -27.80 -13.46
N ASN A 432 -1.27 -27.11 -13.19
CA ASN A 432 -2.58 -27.72 -13.23
C ASN A 432 -2.86 -28.24 -14.65
N PRO A 433 -3.53 -29.40 -14.83
CA PRO A 433 -3.86 -29.91 -16.16
C PRO A 433 -4.65 -28.94 -17.05
N GLN A 434 -5.32 -27.94 -16.47
CA GLN A 434 -6.08 -26.91 -17.18
C GLN A 434 -5.34 -25.58 -17.38
N ALA A 435 -4.10 -25.46 -16.90
CA ALA A 435 -3.22 -24.33 -17.22
C ALA A 435 -3.02 -24.23 -18.74
N ARG A 436 -2.60 -23.06 -19.22
CA ARG A 436 -2.51 -22.76 -20.65
C ARG A 436 -1.20 -22.08 -20.96
N ASP A 437 -0.59 -22.45 -22.07
CA ASP A 437 0.54 -21.71 -22.65
C ASP A 437 1.69 -21.49 -21.63
N SER A 438 1.95 -22.49 -20.77
CA SER A 438 2.95 -22.37 -19.69
C SER A 438 4.36 -22.61 -20.23
N VAL A 439 5.35 -21.98 -19.60
CA VAL A 439 6.76 -22.09 -19.95
C VAL A 439 7.53 -22.77 -18.84
N PHE A 440 8.23 -23.84 -19.18
CA PHE A 440 9.05 -24.65 -18.28
C PHE A 440 10.52 -24.51 -18.64
N ILE A 441 11.33 -24.11 -17.66
CA ILE A 441 12.79 -24.08 -17.74
C ILE A 441 13.29 -24.92 -16.57
N GLY A 442 13.87 -26.08 -16.86
CA GLY A 442 14.52 -26.88 -15.82
C GLY A 442 15.73 -26.11 -15.28
N GLY A 443 16.64 -25.75 -16.18
CA GLY A 443 17.88 -25.07 -15.84
C GLY A 443 19.01 -26.07 -15.90
N THR A 444 19.96 -26.04 -14.97
CA THR A 444 21.05 -27.02 -14.94
C THR A 444 20.74 -28.16 -13.99
N GLY A 445 20.81 -29.40 -14.46
CA GLY A 445 20.67 -30.58 -13.60
C GLY A 445 20.01 -31.72 -14.34
N ASN A 446 19.06 -32.41 -13.72
CA ASN A 446 18.27 -33.43 -14.42
C ASN A 446 16.81 -33.23 -14.04
N ASP A 447 16.12 -32.45 -14.85
CA ASP A 447 14.82 -31.91 -14.45
C ASP A 447 13.66 -32.72 -14.99
N THR A 448 12.53 -32.67 -14.30
CA THR A 448 11.27 -33.26 -14.77
C THR A 448 10.25 -32.16 -14.99
N LEU A 449 9.84 -31.98 -16.25
CA LEU A 449 8.92 -30.92 -16.68
C LEU A 449 7.58 -31.53 -17.08
N ASN A 450 6.54 -31.32 -16.26
CA ASN A 450 5.22 -31.92 -16.46
C ASN A 450 4.23 -30.90 -17.03
N GLY A 451 3.80 -31.13 -18.28
CA GLY A 451 2.85 -30.29 -19.00
C GLY A 451 1.40 -30.40 -18.57
N SER A 452 0.58 -29.54 -19.16
CA SER A 452 -0.87 -29.45 -19.01
C SER A 452 -1.58 -30.25 -20.13
N TRP A 453 -2.87 -29.98 -20.34
CA TRP A 453 -3.62 -30.46 -21.50
C TRP A 453 -3.61 -29.50 -22.69
N TYR A 454 -3.14 -28.28 -22.48
CA TYR A 454 -3.08 -27.21 -23.47
C TYR A 454 -1.64 -27.02 -23.91
N SER A 455 -1.42 -26.14 -24.90
CA SER A 455 -0.09 -25.86 -25.41
C SER A 455 0.86 -25.46 -24.28
N ASP A 456 2.06 -26.02 -24.26
CA ASP A 456 3.12 -25.65 -23.35
C ASP A 456 4.46 -25.47 -24.10
N THR A 457 5.42 -24.80 -23.46
CA THR A 457 6.76 -24.61 -24.00
C THR A 457 7.83 -25.04 -23.00
N TYR A 458 8.66 -25.99 -23.39
CA TYR A 458 9.81 -26.47 -22.64
C TYR A 458 11.08 -25.88 -23.22
N VAL A 459 11.93 -25.31 -22.39
CA VAL A 459 13.20 -24.74 -22.83
C VAL A 459 14.32 -25.71 -22.48
N PHE A 460 15.19 -25.99 -23.46
CA PHE A 460 16.37 -26.84 -23.26
C PHE A 460 17.62 -26.19 -23.87
N ASN A 461 18.66 -25.99 -23.08
CA ASN A 461 19.90 -25.32 -23.44
C ASN A 461 21.11 -26.25 -23.29
N LYS A 462 22.31 -25.71 -23.56
CA LYS A 462 23.57 -26.42 -23.32
C LYS A 462 23.95 -26.27 -21.86
N GLY A 463 24.32 -27.37 -21.23
CA GLY A 463 24.62 -27.42 -19.79
C GLY A 463 23.43 -27.80 -18.93
N ASP A 464 22.25 -28.00 -19.52
CA ASP A 464 21.02 -28.30 -18.79
C ASP A 464 21.01 -29.73 -18.23
N GLY A 465 21.86 -30.64 -18.76
CA GLY A 465 21.99 -32.00 -18.26
C GLY A 465 20.93 -32.95 -18.84
N HIS A 466 20.33 -33.83 -18.03
CA HIS A 466 19.41 -34.87 -18.50
C HIS A 466 17.95 -34.62 -18.12
N ASP A 467 17.28 -33.79 -18.92
CA ASP A 467 15.91 -33.40 -18.62
C ASP A 467 14.88 -34.35 -19.22
N THR A 468 13.73 -34.45 -18.55
CA THR A 468 12.60 -35.26 -18.95
C THR A 468 11.35 -34.39 -19.08
N VAL A 469 10.80 -34.31 -20.28
CA VAL A 469 9.48 -33.74 -20.55
C VAL A 469 8.43 -34.84 -20.47
N VAL A 470 7.39 -34.59 -19.67
CA VAL A 470 6.23 -35.46 -19.51
C VAL A 470 5.01 -34.73 -20.04
N GLU A 471 4.53 -35.17 -21.20
CA GLU A 471 3.36 -34.61 -21.85
C GLU A 471 2.07 -35.35 -21.51
N THR A 472 0.99 -34.59 -21.36
CA THR A 472 -0.36 -35.14 -21.11
C THR A 472 -1.45 -34.54 -21.99
N SER A 473 -1.08 -33.80 -23.04
CA SER A 473 -1.98 -33.13 -23.98
C SER A 473 -3.11 -34.02 -24.48
N SER A 474 -4.32 -33.74 -23.99
CA SER A 474 -5.55 -34.42 -24.39
C SER A 474 -6.50 -33.51 -25.19
N TYR A 475 -6.15 -32.22 -25.33
CA TYR A 475 -6.98 -31.23 -25.99
C TYR A 475 -6.66 -31.09 -27.48
N SER A 476 -7.68 -31.17 -28.33
CA SER A 476 -7.50 -31.01 -29.78
C SER A 476 -7.11 -29.57 -30.12
N GLY A 477 -5.90 -29.38 -30.66
CA GLY A 477 -5.41 -28.07 -31.09
C GLY A 477 -4.44 -27.40 -30.11
N ALA A 478 -4.08 -28.06 -29.01
CA ALA A 478 -2.87 -27.74 -28.26
C ALA A 478 -1.64 -27.90 -29.18
N VAL A 479 -0.62 -27.05 -28.97
CA VAL A 479 0.61 -27.08 -29.74
C VAL A 479 1.78 -26.93 -28.78
N ASP A 480 2.29 -28.07 -28.32
CA ASP A 480 3.42 -28.16 -27.42
C ASP A 480 4.73 -27.96 -28.19
N ARG A 481 5.68 -27.34 -27.50
CA ARG A 481 6.98 -26.97 -28.09
C ARG A 481 8.13 -27.29 -27.15
N VAL A 482 9.20 -27.86 -27.70
CA VAL A 482 10.52 -27.74 -27.10
C VAL A 482 11.27 -26.63 -27.84
N SER A 483 11.67 -25.59 -27.13
CA SER A 483 12.51 -24.51 -27.64
C SER A 483 13.96 -24.75 -27.26
N PHE A 484 14.80 -25.04 -28.25
CA PHE A 484 16.24 -25.20 -28.03
C PHE A 484 16.96 -23.86 -27.96
N GLY A 485 17.78 -23.68 -26.91
CA GLY A 485 18.56 -22.49 -26.65
C GLY A 485 19.53 -22.08 -27.77
N SER A 486 20.07 -20.86 -27.67
CA SER A 486 20.96 -20.28 -28.67
C SER A 486 22.19 -21.15 -28.97
N GLY A 487 22.47 -21.35 -30.26
CA GLY A 487 23.58 -22.15 -30.77
C GLY A 487 23.31 -23.66 -30.79
N ILE A 488 22.05 -24.10 -30.70
CA ILE A 488 21.63 -25.49 -30.89
C ILE A 488 20.86 -25.58 -32.21
N ASN A 489 21.51 -26.13 -33.24
CA ASN A 489 20.87 -26.44 -34.52
C ASN A 489 20.51 -27.93 -34.57
N LEU A 490 19.64 -28.33 -35.50
CA LEU A 490 19.30 -29.73 -35.68
C LEU A 490 20.53 -30.62 -35.91
N ASP A 491 21.50 -30.14 -36.69
CA ASP A 491 22.75 -30.86 -36.99
C ASP A 491 23.65 -31.06 -35.76
N ASP A 492 23.41 -30.35 -34.66
CA ASP A 492 24.13 -30.50 -33.40
C ASP A 492 23.56 -31.63 -32.53
N THR A 493 22.52 -32.33 -32.98
CA THR A 493 21.78 -33.32 -32.18
C THR A 493 21.82 -34.74 -32.73
N VAL A 494 21.52 -35.71 -31.87
CA VAL A 494 21.30 -37.12 -32.21
C VAL A 494 19.98 -37.57 -31.59
N PHE A 495 19.07 -38.03 -32.44
CA PHE A 495 17.77 -38.57 -32.04
C PHE A 495 17.87 -40.08 -31.87
N THR A 496 17.42 -40.60 -30.74
CA THR A 496 17.33 -42.05 -30.48
C THR A 496 16.02 -42.41 -29.81
N ARG A 497 15.65 -43.69 -29.91
CA ARG A 497 14.49 -44.26 -29.26
C ARG A 497 14.94 -45.35 -28.28
N SER A 498 14.44 -45.31 -27.05
CA SER A 498 14.55 -46.41 -26.10
C SER A 498 13.17 -46.72 -25.53
N GLY A 499 12.68 -47.95 -25.74
CA GLY A 499 11.30 -48.29 -25.38
C GLY A 499 10.27 -47.41 -26.10
N ASN A 500 9.50 -46.65 -25.33
CA ASN A 500 8.50 -45.70 -25.83
C ASN A 500 8.97 -44.24 -25.77
N ASP A 501 10.18 -43.97 -25.30
CA ASP A 501 10.66 -42.61 -25.07
C ASP A 501 11.54 -42.15 -26.23
N LEU A 502 11.45 -40.86 -26.54
CA LEU A 502 12.33 -40.16 -27.47
C LEU A 502 13.48 -39.55 -26.67
N PHE A 503 14.71 -39.68 -27.18
CA PHE A 503 15.89 -39.00 -26.64
C PHE A 503 16.53 -38.12 -27.71
N VAL A 504 16.82 -36.86 -27.36
CA VAL A 504 17.57 -35.90 -28.18
C VAL A 504 18.84 -35.53 -27.42
N THR A 505 19.99 -36.04 -27.89
CA THR A 505 21.30 -35.79 -27.27
C THR A 505 22.07 -34.76 -28.04
N LEU A 506 22.68 -33.80 -27.35
CA LEU A 506 23.55 -32.80 -27.96
C LEU A 506 24.95 -33.39 -28.20
N LYS A 507 25.47 -33.23 -29.42
CA LYS A 507 26.78 -33.74 -29.81
C LYS A 507 27.89 -33.02 -29.05
N GLY A 508 28.77 -33.79 -28.44
CA GLY A 508 29.93 -33.25 -27.74
C GLY A 508 29.64 -32.67 -26.35
N SER A 509 28.42 -32.84 -25.82
CA SER A 509 28.10 -32.59 -24.41
C SER A 509 27.50 -33.83 -23.74
N GLN A 510 27.19 -33.73 -22.45
CA GLN A 510 26.40 -34.75 -21.73
C GLN A 510 24.89 -34.47 -21.81
N ASP A 511 24.50 -33.33 -22.38
CA ASP A 511 23.11 -32.87 -22.32
C ASP A 511 22.21 -33.76 -23.19
N GLN A 512 21.07 -34.15 -22.62
CA GLN A 512 20.08 -34.99 -23.26
C GLN A 512 18.68 -34.61 -22.80
N LEU A 513 17.80 -34.36 -23.76
CA LEU A 513 16.38 -34.24 -23.50
C LEU A 513 15.69 -35.58 -23.76
N ALA A 514 14.91 -36.06 -22.79
CA ALA A 514 13.97 -37.16 -22.94
C ALA A 514 12.54 -36.61 -23.07
N VAL A 515 11.78 -37.13 -24.02
CA VAL A 515 10.32 -36.94 -24.06
C VAL A 515 9.65 -38.27 -23.78
N ALA A 516 9.04 -38.36 -22.60
CA ALA A 516 8.50 -39.59 -22.06
C ALA A 516 7.28 -40.06 -22.87
N SER A 517 7.20 -41.36 -23.14
CA SER A 517 6.07 -41.99 -23.83
C SER A 517 5.74 -41.46 -25.23
N TRP A 518 6.65 -40.75 -25.89
CA TRP A 518 6.51 -40.24 -27.26
C TRP A 518 5.90 -41.23 -28.25
N PHE A 519 6.36 -42.49 -28.23
CA PHE A 519 5.92 -43.53 -29.17
C PHE A 519 4.73 -44.36 -28.66
N ALA A 520 4.19 -44.05 -27.49
CA ALA A 520 3.04 -44.74 -26.91
C ALA A 520 1.70 -44.13 -27.36
N SER A 521 1.64 -42.80 -27.48
CA SER A 521 0.44 -42.03 -27.86
C SER A 521 0.83 -40.69 -28.46
N ASP A 522 0.02 -40.18 -29.39
CA ASP A 522 0.19 -38.82 -29.92
C ASP A 522 -0.03 -37.76 -28.83
N ALA A 523 -0.83 -38.07 -27.81
CA ALA A 523 -1.05 -37.21 -26.62
C ALA A 523 0.18 -37.04 -25.70
N SER A 524 1.25 -37.79 -25.95
CA SER A 524 2.52 -37.72 -25.20
C SER A 524 3.67 -37.21 -26.08
N GLN A 525 3.35 -36.70 -27.27
CA GLN A 525 4.31 -36.08 -28.16
C GLN A 525 4.30 -34.58 -27.92
N VAL A 526 5.44 -33.96 -28.16
CA VAL A 526 5.52 -32.52 -28.35
C VAL A 526 5.39 -32.23 -29.84
N GLU A 527 4.48 -31.36 -30.28
CA GLU A 527 4.22 -31.13 -31.71
C GLU A 527 5.43 -30.60 -32.46
N TYR A 528 6.22 -29.71 -31.83
CA TYR A 528 7.38 -29.08 -32.46
C TYR A 528 8.62 -29.09 -31.57
N LEU A 529 9.73 -29.52 -32.16
CA LEU A 529 11.08 -29.34 -31.63
C LEU A 529 11.73 -28.18 -32.40
N ASP A 530 11.78 -27.02 -31.78
CA ASP A 530 12.21 -25.76 -32.37
C ASP A 530 13.72 -25.53 -32.16
N PHE A 531 14.51 -25.85 -33.17
CA PHE A 531 15.94 -25.53 -33.23
C PHE A 531 16.17 -24.14 -33.82
N ASN A 532 17.38 -23.59 -33.65
CA ASN A 532 17.66 -22.24 -34.13
C ASN A 532 17.72 -22.13 -35.67
N ASP A 533 17.91 -23.24 -36.38
CA ASP A 533 17.95 -23.31 -37.84
C ASP A 533 16.61 -23.74 -38.47
N ARG A 534 15.83 -24.60 -37.79
CA ARG A 534 14.47 -24.98 -38.20
C ARG A 534 13.66 -25.62 -37.07
N SER A 535 12.35 -25.65 -37.25
CA SER A 535 11.46 -26.53 -36.47
C SER A 535 11.38 -27.93 -37.08
N VAL A 536 11.31 -28.95 -36.22
CA VAL A 536 11.01 -30.35 -36.57
C VAL A 536 9.62 -30.68 -36.03
N ALA A 537 8.69 -31.04 -36.91
CA ALA A 537 7.37 -31.50 -36.47
C ALA A 537 7.44 -32.95 -35.97
N ALA A 538 6.55 -33.33 -35.04
CA ALA A 538 6.48 -34.69 -34.49
C ALA A 538 6.42 -35.78 -35.58
N SER A 539 5.70 -35.49 -36.69
CA SER A 539 5.60 -36.38 -37.86
C SER A 539 6.92 -36.66 -38.59
N GLU A 540 7.95 -35.84 -38.40
CA GLU A 540 9.29 -36.01 -39.01
C GLU A 540 10.22 -36.87 -38.15
N VAL A 541 9.97 -36.99 -36.84
CA VAL A 541 10.91 -37.55 -35.85
C VAL A 541 11.30 -38.99 -36.16
N SER A 542 10.34 -39.84 -36.55
CA SER A 542 10.65 -41.25 -36.88
C SER A 542 11.59 -41.36 -38.10
N SER A 543 11.39 -40.51 -39.11
CA SER A 543 12.26 -40.49 -40.30
C SER A 543 13.66 -39.98 -39.97
N LEU A 544 13.77 -39.02 -39.03
CA LEU A 544 15.06 -38.52 -38.55
C LEU A 544 15.85 -39.58 -37.79
N ILE A 545 15.20 -40.34 -36.91
CA ILE A 545 15.84 -41.45 -36.19
C ILE A 545 16.43 -42.48 -37.17
N ASP A 546 15.64 -42.89 -38.17
CA ASP A 546 16.09 -43.85 -39.19
C ASP A 546 17.29 -43.30 -40.01
N ALA A 547 17.21 -42.03 -40.43
CA ALA A 547 18.28 -41.37 -41.18
C ALA A 547 19.58 -41.25 -40.37
N MET A 548 19.48 -40.86 -39.09
CA MET A 548 20.63 -40.73 -38.19
C MET A 548 21.25 -42.09 -37.85
N ALA A 549 20.45 -43.15 -37.69
CA ALA A 549 20.95 -44.51 -37.47
C ALA A 549 21.77 -45.02 -38.67
N VAL A 550 21.31 -44.78 -39.90
CA VAL A 550 22.02 -45.15 -41.14
C VAL A 550 23.32 -44.36 -41.28
N ALA A 551 23.28 -43.05 -41.03
CA ALA A 551 24.48 -42.20 -41.08
C ALA A 551 25.56 -42.72 -40.11
N ASN A 552 25.18 -43.08 -38.89
CA ASN A 552 26.10 -43.60 -37.88
C ASN A 552 26.66 -45.00 -38.22
N ALA A 553 25.85 -45.86 -38.83
CA ALA A 553 26.31 -47.15 -39.34
C ALA A 553 27.31 -47.00 -40.51
N SER A 554 27.09 -46.00 -41.37
CA SER A 554 27.94 -45.72 -42.52
C SER A 554 29.30 -45.11 -42.14
N SER A 555 29.36 -44.24 -41.14
CA SER A 555 30.61 -43.68 -40.61
C SER A 555 31.49 -44.75 -39.95
N GLY A 556 30.89 -45.65 -39.15
CA GLY A 556 31.59 -46.80 -38.57
C GLY A 556 32.11 -47.78 -39.62
N SER A 557 31.36 -48.01 -40.70
CA SER A 557 31.79 -48.84 -41.84
C SER A 557 32.96 -48.21 -42.62
N PHE A 558 32.95 -46.89 -42.80
CA PHE A 558 34.04 -46.17 -43.46
C PHE A 558 35.33 -46.18 -42.65
N VAL A 559 35.28 -45.98 -41.32
CA VAL A 559 36.45 -46.05 -40.43
C VAL A 559 37.04 -47.46 -40.44
N ALA A 560 36.22 -48.50 -40.30
CA ALA A 560 36.68 -49.90 -40.35
C ALA A 560 37.31 -50.26 -41.71
N SER A 561 36.76 -49.76 -42.82
CA SER A 561 37.33 -49.99 -44.16
C SER A 561 38.68 -49.31 -44.36
N ARG A 562 38.89 -48.13 -43.74
CA ARG A 562 40.13 -47.35 -43.84
C ARG A 562 41.24 -47.97 -42.98
N GLU A 563 40.94 -48.41 -41.77
CA GLU A 563 41.89 -49.16 -40.93
C GLU A 563 42.32 -50.47 -41.60
N THR A 564 41.40 -51.15 -42.29
CA THR A 564 41.70 -52.38 -43.05
C THR A 564 42.56 -52.11 -44.30
N GLN A 565 42.39 -50.96 -44.96
CA GLN A 565 43.24 -50.54 -46.07
C GLN A 565 44.64 -50.09 -45.60
N GLU A 566 44.74 -49.37 -44.48
CA GLU A 566 46.01 -48.90 -43.92
C GLU A 566 46.85 -50.07 -43.36
N THR A 567 46.23 -51.06 -42.72
CA THR A 567 46.94 -52.30 -42.32
C THR A 567 47.41 -53.11 -43.54
N LYS A 568 46.63 -53.18 -44.61
CA LYS A 568 47.07 -53.81 -45.88
C LYS A 568 48.20 -53.05 -46.56
N LEU A 569 48.23 -51.71 -46.46
CA LEU A 569 49.29 -50.89 -47.03
C LEU A 569 50.60 -50.99 -46.22
N MET A 570 50.52 -51.06 -44.89
CA MET A 570 51.69 -51.27 -44.02
C MET A 570 52.33 -52.65 -44.22
N LEU A 571 51.53 -53.71 -44.39
CA LEU A 571 52.01 -55.06 -44.71
C LEU A 571 52.65 -55.16 -46.11
N ALA A 572 52.22 -54.34 -47.07
CA ALA A 572 52.83 -54.30 -48.40
C ALA A 572 54.16 -53.51 -48.44
N SER A 573 54.35 -52.53 -47.55
CA SER A 573 55.58 -51.72 -47.48
C SER A 573 56.75 -52.38 -46.75
N SER A 574 56.50 -53.49 -46.04
CA SER A 574 57.50 -54.27 -45.29
C SER A 574 58.07 -55.47 -46.08
N ALA A 575 57.69 -55.59 -47.36
CA ALA A 575 58.10 -56.68 -48.26
C ALA A 575 58.88 -56.21 -49.51
N ILE A 576 59.47 -55.01 -49.50
CA ILE A 576 60.33 -54.47 -50.57
C ILE A 576 61.73 -54.21 -50.04
#